data_AF-A0A2H3D983-F1
#
_entry.id   AF-A0A2H3D983-F1
#
_cell.length_a   1.000
_cell.length_b   1.000
_cell.length_c   1.000
_cell.angle_alpha   90.00
_cell.angle_beta   90.00
_cell.angle_gamma   90.00
#
_symmetry.space_group_name_H-M   'P 1'
#
loop_
_entity.id
_entity.type
_entity.pdbx_description
1 polymer ?
#
loop_
_entity_poly.entity_id
_entity_poly.type
_entity_poly.pdbx_seq_one_letter_code
_entity_poly.pdbx_strand_id
1 'polypeptide(L)'
;LQIILDADTRWLSTHLMMECALFLCLAINTFLSSDDFQDLVRNNNISTHDWDLLDDMSTVLNVPHQFQEQLSAEKTLTLCDMLSAFEAVLVLWKAQKDEFPLLSCAINLGLQKLSEYKRLARNVPAYMLVMGMSLLDINHE
;
A
#
# COMPACT_ATOMS: atom_id res chain seq x y z
N LEU A 1 -7.41 -16.29 4.98
CA LEU A 1 -6.65 -16.47 3.72
C LEU A 1 -7.60 -16.49 2.51
N GLN A 2 -8.27 -15.36 2.20
CA GLN A 2 -9.05 -15.22 0.94
C GLN A 2 -8.94 -13.80 0.34
N ILE A 3 -7.96 -13.00 0.76
CA ILE A 3 -7.71 -11.65 0.19
C ILE A 3 -6.87 -11.74 -1.11
N ILE A 4 -6.15 -12.86 -1.32
CA ILE A 4 -5.21 -13.05 -2.43
C ILE A 4 -5.89 -13.03 -3.82
N LEU A 5 -7.21 -13.18 -3.90
CA LEU A 5 -7.95 -13.28 -5.16
C LEU A 5 -8.79 -12.04 -5.51
N ASP A 6 -8.90 -11.04 -4.65
CA ASP A 6 -9.92 -9.97 -4.80
C ASP A 6 -9.39 -8.59 -5.22
N ALA A 7 -8.09 -8.45 -5.47
CA ALA A 7 -7.52 -7.21 -5.98
C ALA A 7 -6.94 -7.39 -7.39
N ASP A 8 -7.66 -6.88 -8.40
CA ASP A 8 -7.20 -6.74 -9.79
C ASP A 8 -5.88 -5.95 -9.92
N THR A 9 -5.47 -5.29 -8.84
CA THR A 9 -4.26 -4.52 -8.73
C THR A 9 -3.18 -5.32 -7.97
N ARG A 10 -2.22 -5.83 -8.75
CA ARG A 10 -1.11 -6.73 -8.36
C ARG A 10 -0.22 -6.28 -7.18
N TRP A 11 -0.37 -5.05 -6.68
CA TRP A 11 0.46 -4.52 -5.60
C TRP A 11 0.08 -5.11 -4.24
N LEU A 12 -1.18 -5.52 -4.03
CA LEU A 12 -1.59 -6.18 -2.79
C LEU A 12 -0.95 -7.57 -2.65
N SER A 13 -0.95 -8.36 -3.74
CA SER A 13 -0.25 -9.64 -3.77
C SER A 13 1.25 -9.47 -3.56
N THR A 14 1.86 -8.42 -4.14
CA THR A 14 3.29 -8.12 -3.94
C THR A 14 3.59 -7.78 -2.49
N HIS A 15 2.76 -6.96 -1.83
CA HIS A 15 2.95 -6.63 -0.42
C HIS A 15 2.83 -7.87 0.48
N LEU A 16 1.80 -8.69 0.30
CA LEU A 16 1.64 -9.94 1.06
C LEU A 16 2.78 -10.93 0.81
N MET A 17 3.31 -10.99 -0.42
CA MET A 17 4.49 -11.80 -0.75
C MET A 17 5.74 -11.27 -0.02
N MET A 18 5.94 -9.95 0.04
CA MET A 18 7.03 -9.33 0.77
C MET A 18 6.94 -9.61 2.28
N GLU A 19 5.77 -9.42 2.89
CA GLU A 19 5.56 -9.74 4.32
C GLU A 19 5.82 -11.21 4.63
N CYS A 20 5.35 -12.12 3.76
CA CYS A 20 5.60 -13.55 3.91
C CYS A 20 7.10 -13.87 3.79
N ALA A 21 7.80 -13.25 2.85
CA ALA A 21 9.25 -13.42 2.68
C ALA A 21 10.03 -12.89 3.89
N LEU A 22 9.65 -11.73 4.44
CA LEU A 22 10.24 -11.17 5.66
C LEU A 22 9.99 -12.08 6.87
N PHE A 23 8.78 -12.59 7.03
CA PHE A 23 8.43 -13.54 8.09
C PHE A 23 9.26 -14.84 8.00
N LEU A 24 9.50 -15.32 6.78
CA LEU A 24 10.27 -16.54 6.52
C LEU A 24 11.77 -16.29 6.31
N CYS A 25 12.27 -15.06 6.49
CA CYS A 25 13.64 -14.67 6.16
C CYS A 25 14.69 -15.62 6.76
N LEU A 26 14.57 -15.96 8.05
CA LEU A 26 15.47 -16.91 8.71
C LEU A 26 15.42 -18.32 8.10
N ALA A 27 14.22 -18.80 7.77
CA ALA A 27 14.03 -20.11 7.16
C ALA A 27 14.59 -20.13 5.73
N ILE A 28 14.36 -19.06 4.96
CA ILE A 28 14.87 -18.90 3.60
C ILE A 28 16.40 -18.86 3.61
N ASN A 29 17.01 -18.05 4.48
CA ASN A 29 18.47 -17.96 4.59
C ASN A 29 19.09 -19.28 5.07
N THR A 30 18.44 -19.99 6.00
CA THR A 30 18.89 -21.32 6.44
C THR A 30 18.79 -22.34 5.30
N PHE A 31 17.70 -22.32 4.54
CA PHE A 31 17.49 -23.20 3.39
C PHE A 31 18.50 -22.94 2.27
N LEU A 32 18.75 -21.67 1.95
CA LEU A 32 19.77 -21.24 0.99
C LEU A 32 21.21 -21.44 1.51
N SER A 33 21.40 -21.75 2.78
CA SER A 33 22.74 -22.11 3.29
C SER A 33 22.99 -23.62 3.31
N SER A 34 21.99 -24.44 2.94
CA SER A 34 22.11 -25.89 2.90
C SER A 34 22.89 -26.38 1.67
N ASP A 35 23.74 -27.38 1.87
CA ASP A 35 24.50 -28.02 0.78
C ASP A 35 23.63 -28.72 -0.26
N ASP A 36 22.37 -29.03 0.08
CA ASP A 36 21.42 -29.69 -0.80
C ASP A 36 20.94 -28.81 -1.99
N PHE A 37 21.13 -27.48 -1.91
CA PHE A 37 20.55 -26.52 -2.87
C PHE A 37 21.55 -25.51 -3.44
N GLN A 38 22.85 -25.83 -3.42
CA GLN A 38 23.95 -24.95 -3.86
C GLN A 38 23.76 -24.32 -5.25
N ASP A 39 23.08 -25.02 -6.17
CA ASP A 39 22.75 -24.50 -7.51
C ASP A 39 21.79 -23.30 -7.47
N LEU A 40 20.88 -23.27 -6.49
CA LEU A 40 19.90 -22.19 -6.29
C LEU A 40 20.55 -20.98 -5.61
N VAL A 41 21.51 -21.21 -4.72
CA VAL A 41 22.26 -20.19 -3.97
C VAL A 41 23.15 -19.35 -4.89
N ARG A 42 23.79 -19.98 -5.89
CA ARG A 42 24.64 -19.27 -6.86
C ARG A 42 23.95 -18.10 -7.55
N ASN A 43 22.64 -18.21 -7.75
CA ASN A 43 21.86 -17.26 -8.54
C ASN A 43 20.88 -16.42 -7.70
N ASN A 44 20.60 -16.81 -6.45
CA ASN A 44 19.55 -16.20 -5.63
C ASN A 44 20.04 -15.80 -4.23
N ASN A 45 21.31 -15.40 -4.11
CA ASN A 45 21.82 -14.93 -2.83
C ASN A 45 21.20 -13.56 -2.51
N ILE A 46 20.31 -13.51 -1.53
CA ILE A 46 19.67 -12.28 -1.04
C ILE A 46 20.58 -11.71 0.03
N SER A 47 21.17 -10.54 -0.22
CA SER A 47 22.04 -9.89 0.75
C SER A 47 21.23 -9.29 1.89
N THR A 48 21.89 -8.98 3.03
CA THR A 48 21.24 -8.25 4.13
C THR A 48 20.64 -6.92 3.65
N HIS A 49 21.34 -6.22 2.74
CA HIS A 49 20.84 -4.98 2.14
C HIS A 49 19.57 -5.20 1.31
N ASP A 50 19.44 -6.34 0.62
CA ASP A 50 18.23 -6.65 -0.15
C ASP A 50 17.04 -6.95 0.78
N TRP A 51 17.30 -7.57 1.94
CA TRP A 51 16.29 -7.75 2.99
C TRP A 51 15.86 -6.43 3.61
N ASP A 52 16.80 -5.53 3.90
CA ASP A 52 16.50 -4.19 4.42
C ASP A 52 15.67 -3.39 3.41
N LEU A 53 16.03 -3.43 2.12
CA LEU A 53 15.25 -2.79 1.06
C LEU A 53 13.85 -3.39 0.92
N LEU A 54 13.70 -4.70 1.11
CA LEU A 54 12.41 -5.37 1.08
C LEU A 54 11.51 -4.91 2.24
N ASP A 55 12.10 -4.69 3.42
CA ASP A 55 11.41 -4.16 4.61
C ASP A 55 10.97 -2.70 4.40
N ASP A 56 11.85 -1.87 3.84
CA ASP A 56 11.53 -0.49 3.44
C ASP A 56 10.35 -0.46 2.44
N MET A 57 10.40 -1.33 1.41
CA MET A 57 9.34 -1.46 0.43
C MET A 57 8.03 -1.92 1.06
N SER A 58 8.09 -2.89 1.99
CA SER A 58 6.92 -3.37 2.73
C SER A 58 6.30 -2.24 3.54
N THR A 59 7.11 -1.45 4.24
CA THR A 59 6.68 -0.30 5.04
C THR A 59 5.97 0.77 4.20
N VAL A 60 6.50 1.07 3.01
CA VAL A 60 5.88 2.02 2.08
C VAL A 60 4.56 1.49 1.50
N LEU A 61 4.48 0.19 1.22
CA LEU A 61 3.29 -0.48 0.67
C LEU A 61 2.22 -0.78 1.71
N ASN A 62 2.56 -0.79 3.01
CA ASN A 62 1.58 -0.97 4.07
C ASN A 62 0.59 0.22 4.14
N VAL A 63 1.06 1.46 3.89
CA VAL A 63 0.18 2.66 3.88
C VAL A 63 -1.00 2.51 2.92
N PRO A 64 -0.80 2.24 1.62
CA PRO A 64 -1.91 2.05 0.71
C PRO A 64 -2.66 0.74 0.99
N HIS A 65 -2.02 -0.31 1.54
CA HIS A 65 -2.71 -1.54 1.95
C HIS A 65 -3.79 -1.25 3.00
N GLN A 66 -3.44 -0.54 4.07
CA GLN A 66 -4.39 -0.13 5.12
C GLN A 66 -5.52 0.74 4.56
N PHE A 67 -5.20 1.66 3.65
CA PHE A 67 -6.21 2.46 2.96
C PHE A 67 -7.19 1.60 2.17
N GLN A 68 -6.68 0.61 1.41
CA GLN A 68 -7.54 -0.30 0.67
C GLN A 68 -8.41 -1.14 1.61
N GLU A 69 -7.84 -1.70 2.68
CA GLU A 69 -8.61 -2.48 3.65
C GLU A 69 -9.73 -1.65 4.29
N GLN A 70 -9.45 -0.40 4.67
CA GLN A 70 -10.46 0.52 5.17
C GLN A 70 -11.56 0.76 4.12
N LEU A 71 -11.18 0.96 2.85
CA LEU A 71 -12.16 1.12 1.77
C LEU A 71 -13.02 -0.12 1.52
N SER A 72 -12.44 -1.31 1.68
CA SER A 72 -13.11 -2.59 1.46
C SER A 72 -13.98 -3.04 2.64
N ALA A 73 -13.64 -2.64 3.88
CA ALA A 73 -14.37 -3.03 5.09
C ALA A 73 -15.71 -2.30 5.23
N GLU A 74 -15.81 -1.09 4.72
CA GLU A 74 -17.02 -0.27 4.81
C GLU A 74 -18.01 -0.63 3.71
N LYS A 75 -19.12 -1.27 4.10
CA LYS A 75 -20.25 -1.63 3.20
C LYS A 75 -20.90 -0.41 2.52
N THR A 76 -20.70 0.77 3.09
CA THR A 76 -21.13 2.06 2.55
C THR A 76 -20.10 3.07 3.01
N LEU A 77 -19.03 3.23 2.24
CA LEU A 77 -18.09 4.29 2.55
C LEU A 77 -18.84 5.62 2.53
N THR A 78 -18.94 6.30 3.66
CA THR A 78 -19.44 7.67 3.61
C THR A 78 -18.45 8.44 2.76
N LEU A 79 -18.97 9.09 1.74
CA LEU A 79 -18.16 9.62 0.65
C LEU A 79 -17.13 10.69 1.12
N CYS A 80 -17.40 11.33 2.26
CA CYS A 80 -16.46 12.16 3.01
C CYS A 80 -15.25 11.39 3.52
N ASP A 81 -15.44 10.16 4.00
CA ASP A 81 -14.37 9.30 4.52
C ASP A 81 -13.41 8.88 3.41
N MET A 82 -13.91 8.70 2.18
CA MET A 82 -13.07 8.40 1.01
C MET A 82 -12.05 9.51 0.75
N LEU A 83 -12.52 10.77 0.72
CA LEU A 83 -11.66 11.91 0.40
C LEU A 83 -10.67 12.20 1.52
N SER A 84 -11.09 12.07 2.77
CA SER A 84 -10.21 12.16 3.93
C SER A 84 -9.14 11.07 3.90
N ALA A 85 -9.52 9.84 3.55
CA ALA A 85 -8.60 8.72 3.46
C ALA A 85 -7.59 8.92 2.31
N PHE A 86 -8.01 9.45 1.14
CA PHE A 86 -7.09 9.85 0.07
C PHE A 86 -6.10 10.94 0.54
N GLU A 87 -6.57 11.91 1.31
CA GLU A 87 -5.71 12.95 1.89
C GLU A 87 -4.70 12.38 2.88
N ALA A 88 -5.12 11.47 3.74
CA ALA A 88 -4.25 10.79 4.70
C ALA A 88 -3.10 10.04 4.00
N VAL A 89 -3.41 9.24 2.98
CA VAL A 89 -2.37 8.52 2.20
C VAL A 89 -1.42 9.49 1.51
N LEU A 90 -1.92 10.56 0.90
CA LEU A 90 -1.07 11.58 0.27
C LEU A 90 -0.11 12.24 1.26
N VAL A 91 -0.52 12.46 2.51
CA VAL A 91 0.34 13.03 3.56
C VAL A 91 1.38 12.01 4.01
N LEU A 92 0.96 10.78 4.32
CA LEU A 92 1.85 9.71 4.78
C LEU A 92 2.93 9.39 3.75
N TRP A 93 2.56 9.25 2.47
CA TRP A 93 3.54 9.01 1.40
C TRP A 93 4.48 10.18 1.15
N LYS A 94 4.05 11.43 1.36
CA LYS A 94 4.97 12.57 1.30
C LYS A 94 6.00 12.51 2.42
N ALA A 95 5.63 12.08 3.63
CA ALA A 95 6.57 11.90 4.73
C ALA A 95 7.54 10.73 4.45
N GLN A 96 7.02 9.58 4.00
CA GLN A 96 7.83 8.42 3.65
C GLN A 96 8.79 8.69 2.48
N LYS A 97 8.44 9.61 1.58
CA LYS A 97 9.33 10.03 0.50
C LYS A 97 10.66 10.60 1.00
N ASP A 98 10.62 11.33 2.11
CA ASP A 98 11.79 11.96 2.72
C ASP A 98 12.58 10.94 3.55
N GLU A 99 11.89 9.96 4.13
CA GLU A 99 12.47 8.85 4.91
C GLU A 99 13.15 7.78 4.05
N PHE A 100 12.59 7.49 2.87
CA PHE A 100 13.09 6.45 1.95
C PHE A 100 13.49 7.02 0.57
N PRO A 101 14.67 7.68 0.45
CA PRO A 101 15.12 8.31 -0.79
C PRO A 101 15.20 7.35 -1.99
N LEU A 102 15.55 6.08 -1.76
CA LEU A 102 15.62 5.05 -2.80
C LEU A 102 14.25 4.74 -3.40
N LEU A 103 13.19 4.83 -2.59
CA LEU A 103 11.81 4.58 -3.01
C LEU A 103 11.09 5.84 -3.49
N SER A 104 11.74 7.00 -3.36
CA SER A 104 11.18 8.32 -3.68
C SER A 104 10.60 8.39 -5.10
N CYS A 105 11.25 7.76 -6.09
CA CYS A 105 10.74 7.68 -7.46
C CYS A 105 9.40 6.92 -7.53
N ALA A 106 9.33 5.73 -6.93
CA ALA A 106 8.12 4.92 -6.89
C ALA A 106 6.99 5.61 -6.12
N ILE A 107 7.32 6.22 -4.97
CA ILE A 107 6.38 6.99 -4.15
C ILE A 107 5.82 8.18 -4.95
N ASN A 108 6.64 8.90 -5.71
CA ASN A 108 6.15 10.01 -6.56
C ASN A 108 5.16 9.54 -7.62
N LEU A 109 5.44 8.41 -8.29
CA LEU A 109 4.52 7.83 -9.27
C LEU A 109 3.20 7.44 -8.62
N GLY A 110 3.26 6.84 -7.42
CA GLY A 110 2.09 6.53 -6.60
C GLY A 110 1.28 7.78 -6.26
N LEU A 111 1.93 8.83 -5.73
CA LEU A 111 1.30 10.11 -5.39
C LEU A 111 0.61 10.78 -6.59
N GLN A 112 1.24 10.73 -7.78
CA GLN A 112 0.65 11.24 -9.01
C GLN A 112 -0.64 10.48 -9.37
N LYS A 113 -0.59 9.14 -9.31
CA LYS A 113 -1.76 8.31 -9.62
C LYS A 113 -2.89 8.51 -8.62
N LEU A 114 -2.56 8.63 -7.33
CA LEU A 114 -3.54 8.86 -6.28
C LEU A 114 -4.21 10.23 -6.41
N SER A 115 -3.43 11.25 -6.79
CA SER A 115 -3.96 12.59 -7.07
C SER A 115 -4.92 12.59 -8.26
N GLU A 116 -4.63 11.80 -9.30
CA GLU A 116 -5.54 11.60 -10.43
C GLU A 116 -6.86 10.97 -9.98
N TYR A 117 -6.82 9.90 -9.18
CA TYR A 117 -8.02 9.25 -8.65
C TYR A 117 -8.85 10.17 -7.76
N LYS A 118 -8.21 10.92 -6.86
CA LYS A 118 -8.88 11.93 -6.03
C LYS A 118 -9.59 12.99 -6.88
N ARG A 119 -8.95 13.46 -7.96
CA ARG A 119 -9.55 14.43 -8.89
C ARG A 119 -10.77 13.83 -9.61
N LEU A 120 -10.68 12.58 -10.06
CA LEU A 120 -11.79 11.88 -10.70
C LEU A 120 -12.96 11.68 -9.72
N ALA A 121 -12.68 11.27 -8.49
CA ALA A 121 -13.69 11.13 -7.44
C ALA A 121 -14.45 12.45 -7.20
N ARG A 122 -13.75 13.60 -7.12
CA ARG A 122 -14.38 14.91 -6.96
C ARG A 122 -15.32 15.31 -8.11
N ASN A 123 -15.07 14.85 -9.33
CA ASN A 123 -15.84 15.25 -10.52
C ASN A 123 -17.11 14.42 -10.74
N VAL A 124 -17.33 13.37 -9.97
CA VAL A 124 -18.55 12.56 -10.09
C VAL A 124 -19.67 13.23 -9.29
N PRO A 125 -20.83 13.58 -9.89
CA PRO A 125 -21.87 14.38 -9.24
C PRO A 125 -22.41 13.81 -7.93
N ALA A 126 -22.46 12.49 -7.80
CA ALA A 126 -22.81 11.81 -6.55
C ALA A 126 -21.88 12.22 -5.38
N TYR A 127 -20.61 12.52 -5.67
CA TYR A 127 -19.63 12.93 -4.67
C TYR A 127 -19.88 14.34 -4.17
N MET A 128 -20.21 15.27 -5.07
CA MET A 128 -20.53 16.65 -4.67
C MET A 128 -21.83 16.72 -3.84
N LEU A 129 -22.83 15.90 -4.18
CA LEU A 129 -24.13 15.88 -3.48
C LEU A 129 -24.01 15.37 -2.04
N VAL A 130 -23.29 14.26 -1.82
CA VAL A 130 -23.10 13.73 -0.47
C VAL A 130 -22.26 14.67 0.39
N MET A 131 -21.21 15.30 -0.15
CA MET A 131 -20.44 16.31 0.59
C MET A 131 -21.29 17.51 1.01
N GLY A 132 -22.18 18.00 0.14
CA GLY A 132 -23.10 19.07 0.47
C GLY A 132 -24.10 18.67 1.56
N MET A 133 -24.57 17.42 1.55
CA MET A 133 -25.51 16.90 2.56
C MET A 133 -24.83 16.67 3.92
N SER A 134 -23.65 16.06 3.98
CA SER A 134 -22.91 15.87 5.25
C SER A 134 -22.55 17.20 5.92
N LEU A 135 -22.25 18.25 5.14
CA LEU A 135 -22.00 19.59 5.70
C LEU A 135 -23.27 20.27 6.23
N LEU A 136 -24.45 19.91 5.72
CA LEU A 136 -25.72 20.44 6.22
C LEU A 136 -26.16 19.73 7.50
N ASP A 137 -25.87 18.43 7.65
CA ASP A 137 -26.17 17.67 8.87
C ASP A 137 -25.28 18.10 10.05
N ILE A 138 -24.01 18.45 9.82
CA ILE A 138 -23.10 18.98 10.87
C ILE A 138 -23.53 20.37 11.38
N ASN A 139 -24.27 21.14 10.57
CA ASN A 139 -24.76 22.46 10.97
C ASN A 139 -26.13 22.42 11.68
N HIS A 140 -26.65 21.22 11.95
CA HIS A 140 -27.96 21.02 12.57
C HIS A 140 -27.95 20.27 13.92
N GLU A 141 -26.75 19.98 14.48
CA GLU A 141 -26.54 19.65 15.91
C GLU A 141 -26.10 20.88 16.71
#